data_AF-A0A934EZ85-F1
#
_entry.id   AF-A0A934EZ85-F1
#
_cell.length_a   1.000
_cell.length_b   1.000
_cell.length_c   1.000
_cell.angle_alpha   90.00
_cell.angle_beta   90.00
_cell.angle_gamma   90.00
#
_symmetry.space_group_name_H-M   'P 1'
#
loop_
_entity.id
_entity.type
_entity.pdbx_description
1 polymer ?
#
loop_
_entity_poly.entity_id
_entity_poly.type
_entity_poly.pdbx_seq_one_letter_code
_entity_poly.pdbx_strand_id
1 'polypeptide(L)'
;MRDMETAAEIGAFARIVEGVTLDYAEAEENLLFTPLNSMLAEKGQFAQFSANHKECIGLLKKAQQARNVADAKSHLLAAMRILRDHFGNEERTVIALAQETFQPKSLQKLGEAWMERHADAQAPAAA
;
A
#
# COMPACT_ATOMS: atom_id res chain seq x y z
N MET A 1 7.43 17.39 5.73
CA MET A 1 6.99 18.09 4.49
C MET A 1 7.35 19.58 4.46
N ARG A 2 7.72 20.24 5.57
CA ARG A 2 8.11 21.67 5.56
C ARG A 2 9.42 21.93 4.80
N ASP A 3 10.30 20.93 4.73
CA ASP A 3 11.65 21.10 4.17
C ASP A 3 11.78 20.71 2.68
N MET A 4 10.68 20.30 2.03
CA MET A 4 10.67 20.08 0.57
C MET A 4 10.22 21.36 -0.12
N GLU A 5 11.14 21.98 -0.86
CA GLU A 5 10.97 23.30 -1.46
C GLU A 5 10.72 23.22 -2.97
N THR A 6 11.08 22.11 -3.61
CA THR A 6 10.91 21.91 -5.05
C THR A 6 9.89 20.83 -5.39
N ALA A 7 9.26 20.95 -6.56
CA ALA A 7 8.37 19.92 -7.10
C ALA A 7 9.12 18.59 -7.32
N ALA A 8 10.41 18.65 -7.66
CA ALA A 8 11.25 17.48 -7.89
C ALA A 8 11.49 16.67 -6.61
N GLU A 9 11.77 17.32 -5.48
CA GLU A 9 11.93 16.64 -4.18
C GLU A 9 10.63 15.95 -3.75
N ILE A 10 9.50 16.64 -3.91
CA ILE A 10 8.18 16.09 -3.59
C ILE A 10 7.87 14.90 -4.51
N GLY A 11 8.18 15.01 -5.80
CA GLY A 11 8.03 13.92 -6.75
C GLY A 11 8.90 12.72 -6.42
N ALA A 12 10.16 12.93 -6.03
CA ALA A 12 11.05 11.86 -5.59
C ALA A 12 10.50 11.14 -4.35
N PHE A 13 10.00 11.89 -3.36
CA PHE A 13 9.34 11.30 -2.19
C PHE A 13 8.07 10.53 -2.57
N ALA A 14 7.23 11.10 -3.45
CA ALA A 14 6.02 10.44 -3.94
C ALA A 14 6.33 9.12 -4.66
N ARG A 15 7.45 9.02 -5.38
CA ARG A 15 7.90 7.78 -6.01
C ARG A 15 8.28 6.71 -5.00
N ILE A 16 8.97 7.09 -3.91
CA ILE A 16 9.31 6.15 -2.83
C ILE A 16 8.03 5.61 -2.19
N VAL A 17 7.10 6.51 -1.86
CA VAL A 17 5.80 6.11 -1.28
C VAL A 17 4.99 5.25 -2.24
N GLU A 18 5.04 5.52 -3.55
CA GLU A 18 4.37 4.71 -4.57
C GLU A 18 4.90 3.28 -4.57
N GLY A 19 6.23 3.10 -4.59
CA GLY A 19 6.85 1.78 -4.57
C GLY A 19 6.40 0.96 -3.36
N VAL A 20 6.50 1.55 -2.15
CA VAL A 20 6.04 0.89 -0.92
C VAL A 20 4.55 0.57 -0.95
N THR A 21 3.73 1.47 -1.52
CA THR A 21 2.27 1.26 -1.62
C THR A 21 1.92 0.13 -2.60
N LEU A 22 2.65 0.02 -3.71
CA LEU A 22 2.47 -1.06 -4.70
C LEU A 22 2.79 -2.41 -4.08
N ASP A 23 3.96 -2.54 -3.44
CA ASP A 23 4.38 -3.78 -2.80
C ASP A 23 3.36 -4.17 -1.71
N TYR A 24 2.94 -3.20 -0.89
CA TYR A 24 1.91 -3.41 0.13
C TYR A 24 0.59 -3.94 -0.45
N ALA A 25 0.04 -3.25 -1.46
CA ALA A 25 -1.23 -3.64 -2.06
C ALA A 25 -1.15 -5.04 -2.70
N GLU A 26 -0.02 -5.38 -3.32
CA GLU A 26 0.21 -6.72 -3.86
C GLU A 26 0.22 -7.78 -2.75
N ALA A 27 0.87 -7.49 -1.62
CA ALA A 27 0.87 -8.37 -0.45
C ALA A 27 -0.56 -8.68 0.01
N GLU A 28 -1.36 -7.64 0.18
CA GLU A 28 -2.71 -7.75 0.68
C GLU A 28 -3.62 -8.51 -0.28
N GLU A 29 -3.64 -8.12 -1.56
CA GLU A 29 -4.52 -8.75 -2.54
C GLU A 29 -4.19 -10.25 -2.70
N ASN A 30 -2.90 -10.61 -2.74
CA ASN A 30 -2.47 -11.99 -2.97
C ASN A 30 -2.47 -12.88 -1.72
N LEU A 31 -2.10 -12.35 -0.54
CA LEU A 31 -1.87 -13.16 0.65
C LEU A 31 -3.00 -13.07 1.69
N LEU A 32 -3.67 -11.93 1.81
CA LEU A 32 -4.69 -11.70 2.83
C LEU A 32 -6.10 -11.73 2.26
N PHE A 33 -6.36 -10.98 1.18
CA PHE A 33 -7.70 -10.86 0.64
C PHE A 33 -8.12 -12.12 -0.10
N THR A 34 -7.23 -12.76 -0.87
CA THR A 34 -7.55 -14.01 -1.58
C THR A 34 -8.13 -15.09 -0.63
N PRO A 35 -7.49 -15.44 0.50
CA PRO A 35 -8.06 -16.43 1.42
C PRO A 35 -9.25 -15.92 2.25
N LEU A 36 -9.44 -14.59 2.38
CA LEU A 36 -10.59 -13.98 3.07
C LEU A 36 -11.72 -13.53 2.11
N ASN A 37 -11.60 -13.83 0.81
CA ASN A 37 -12.36 -13.16 -0.25
C ASN A 37 -13.88 -13.31 -0.07
N SER A 38 -14.36 -14.50 0.26
CA SER A 38 -15.78 -14.73 0.53
C SER A 38 -16.30 -13.87 1.69
N MET A 39 -15.54 -13.76 2.78
CA MET A 39 -15.90 -12.99 3.98
C MET A 39 -15.82 -11.48 3.77
N LEU A 40 -14.85 -11.02 2.96
CA LEU A 40 -14.69 -9.60 2.60
C LEU A 40 -15.71 -9.15 1.55
N ALA A 41 -16.09 -10.03 0.61
CA ALA A 41 -17.11 -9.78 -0.40
C ALA A 41 -18.51 -9.63 0.23
N GLU A 42 -18.85 -10.46 1.21
CA GLU A 42 -20.11 -10.34 1.98
C GLU A 42 -20.24 -8.99 2.71
N LYS A 43 -19.12 -8.38 3.09
CA LYS A 43 -19.08 -7.07 3.74
C LYS A 43 -19.03 -5.89 2.76
N GLY A 44 -18.89 -6.15 1.46
CA GLY A 44 -18.72 -5.11 0.44
C GLY A 44 -17.42 -4.29 0.56
N GLN A 45 -16.46 -4.76 1.36
CA GLN A 45 -15.26 -3.98 1.70
C GLN A 45 -14.09 -4.21 0.74
N PHE A 46 -14.03 -5.37 0.07
CA PHE A 46 -12.95 -5.73 -0.86
C PHE A 46 -12.78 -4.71 -1.99
N ALA A 47 -13.89 -4.33 -2.65
CA ALA A 47 -13.86 -3.37 -3.75
C ALA A 47 -13.37 -1.98 -3.31
N GLN A 48 -13.65 -1.59 -2.06
CA GLN A 48 -13.22 -0.31 -1.52
C GLN A 48 -11.71 -0.28 -1.23
N PHE A 49 -11.13 -1.36 -0.71
CA PHE A 49 -9.68 -1.44 -0.46
C PHE A 49 -8.87 -1.32 -1.76
N SER A 50 -9.22 -2.13 -2.77
CA SER A 50 -8.55 -2.05 -4.08
C SER A 50 -8.78 -0.70 -4.78
N ALA A 51 -9.95 -0.07 -4.60
CA ALA A 51 -10.19 1.28 -5.12
C ALA A 51 -9.30 2.33 -4.43
N ASN A 52 -9.14 2.25 -3.11
CA ASN A 52 -8.28 3.16 -2.35
C ASN A 52 -6.81 3.03 -2.78
N HIS A 53 -6.31 1.80 -2.98
CA HIS A 53 -4.95 1.58 -3.50
C HIS A 53 -4.76 2.29 -4.85
N LYS A 54 -5.68 2.06 -5.79
CA LYS A 54 -5.63 2.67 -7.14
C LYS A 54 -5.69 4.19 -7.10
N GLU A 55 -6.57 4.76 -6.28
CA GLU A 55 -6.70 6.21 -6.13
C GLU A 55 -5.42 6.82 -5.55
N CYS A 56 -4.87 6.22 -4.50
CA CYS A 56 -3.62 6.64 -3.89
C CYS A 56 -2.46 6.61 -4.91
N ILE A 57 -2.26 5.48 -5.59
CA ILE A 57 -1.20 5.33 -6.61
C ILE A 57 -1.38 6.39 -7.71
N GLY A 58 -2.61 6.64 -8.17
CA GLY A 58 -2.91 7.68 -9.14
C GLY A 58 -2.50 9.08 -8.68
N LEU A 59 -2.74 9.41 -7.41
CA LEU A 59 -2.32 10.69 -6.83
C LEU A 59 -0.80 10.80 -6.67
N LEU A 60 -0.12 9.72 -6.28
CA LEU A 60 1.34 9.69 -6.20
C LEU A 60 2.00 9.90 -7.57
N LYS A 61 1.45 9.29 -8.64
CA LYS A 61 1.88 9.54 -10.02
C LYS A 61 1.66 11.00 -10.45
N LYS A 62 0.53 11.60 -10.07
CA LYS A 62 0.28 13.03 -10.32
C LYS A 62 1.26 13.93 -9.58
N ALA A 63 1.59 13.61 -8.32
CA ALA A 63 2.59 14.33 -7.55
C ALA A 63 3.98 14.29 -8.20
N GLN A 64 4.36 13.15 -8.78
CA GLN A 64 5.62 12.98 -9.54
C GLN A 64 5.68 13.82 -10.82
N GLN A 65 4.55 14.06 -11.47
CA GLN A 65 4.47 14.75 -12.76
C GLN A 65 4.15 16.25 -12.62
N ALA A 66 3.86 16.71 -11.40
CA ALA A 66 3.49 18.09 -11.12
C ALA A 66 4.65 19.06 -11.43
N ARG A 67 4.33 20.18 -12.08
CA ARG A 67 5.32 21.18 -12.51
C ARG A 67 5.60 22.26 -11.47
N ASN A 68 4.78 22.35 -10.44
CA ASN A 68 4.92 23.32 -9.38
C ASN A 68 4.73 22.67 -8.01
N VAL A 69 5.26 23.34 -6.99
CA VAL A 69 5.31 22.86 -5.61
C VAL A 69 3.90 22.69 -5.02
N ALA A 70 2.98 23.60 -5.34
CA ALA A 70 1.63 23.59 -4.76
C ALA A 70 0.85 22.34 -5.20
N ASP A 71 0.84 22.03 -6.49
CA ASP A 71 0.17 20.85 -7.04
C ASP A 71 0.83 19.55 -6.54
N ALA A 72 2.17 19.50 -6.55
CA ALA A 72 2.92 18.36 -6.05
C ALA A 72 2.56 18.06 -4.57
N LYS A 73 2.56 19.09 -3.71
CA LYS A 73 2.18 18.97 -2.29
C LYS A 73 0.72 18.56 -2.14
N SER A 74 -0.19 19.15 -2.91
CA SER A 74 -1.62 18.84 -2.85
C SER A 74 -1.88 17.37 -3.16
N HIS A 75 -1.31 16.86 -4.26
CA HIS A 75 -1.46 15.46 -4.65
C HIS A 75 -0.83 14.50 -3.63
N LEU A 76 0.39 14.79 -3.16
CA LEU A 76 1.04 13.97 -2.14
C LEU A 76 0.22 13.93 -0.84
N LEU A 77 -0.25 15.08 -0.34
CA LEU A 77 -1.05 15.13 0.89
C LEU A 77 -2.38 14.39 0.74
N ALA A 78 -3.03 14.49 -0.42
CA ALA A 78 -4.24 13.73 -0.70
C ALA A 78 -3.98 12.21 -0.67
N ALA A 79 -2.89 11.74 -1.30
CA ALA A 79 -2.47 10.35 -1.24
C ALA A 79 -2.20 9.89 0.20
N MET A 80 -1.44 10.67 0.97
CA MET A 80 -1.13 10.37 2.36
C MET A 80 -2.38 10.29 3.25
N ARG A 81 -3.40 11.11 2.97
CA ARG A 81 -4.69 11.05 3.68
C ARG A 81 -5.39 9.73 3.40
N ILE A 82 -5.46 9.33 2.13
CA ILE A 82 -6.07 8.05 1.72
C ILE A 82 -5.34 6.88 2.39
N LEU A 83 -4.01 6.85 2.33
CA LEU A 83 -3.21 5.79 2.97
C LEU A 83 -3.50 5.68 4.47
N ARG A 84 -3.46 6.80 5.19
CA ARG A 84 -3.74 6.81 6.62
C ARG A 84 -5.14 6.27 6.94
N ASP A 85 -6.15 6.73 6.21
CA ASP A 85 -7.53 6.33 6.46
C ASP A 85 -7.77 4.86 6.06
N HIS A 86 -7.09 4.39 5.01
CA HIS A 86 -7.08 3.01 4.52
C HIS A 86 -6.44 2.04 5.52
N PHE A 87 -5.20 2.29 5.97
CA PHE A 87 -4.54 1.47 6.99
C PHE A 87 -5.36 1.40 8.27
N GLY A 88 -5.89 2.55 8.72
CA GLY A 88 -6.73 2.59 9.91
C GLY A 88 -8.02 1.78 9.75
N ASN A 89 -8.53 1.61 8.53
CA ASN A 89 -9.67 0.74 8.26
C ASN A 89 -9.25 -0.73 8.27
N GLU A 90 -8.13 -1.08 7.64
CA GLU A 90 -7.61 -2.44 7.56
C GLU A 90 -7.29 -3.04 8.92
N GLU A 91 -6.67 -2.27 9.81
CA GLU A 91 -6.42 -2.70 11.19
C GLU A 91 -7.70 -3.11 11.91
N ARG A 92 -8.78 -2.34 11.72
CA ARG A 92 -10.07 -2.57 12.39
C ARG A 92 -10.92 -3.64 11.74
N THR A 93 -10.65 -3.99 10.49
CA THR A 93 -11.49 -4.92 9.72
C THR A 93 -10.71 -6.14 9.23
N VAL A 94 -9.82 -5.95 8.25
CA VAL A 94 -9.11 -7.05 7.58
C VAL A 94 -8.18 -7.77 8.54
N ILE A 95 -7.33 -7.03 9.26
CA ILE A 95 -6.33 -7.63 10.15
C ILE A 95 -7.02 -8.31 11.33
N ALA A 96 -8.03 -7.67 11.94
CA ALA A 96 -8.85 -8.28 12.97
C ALA A 96 -9.50 -9.59 12.48
N LEU A 97 -10.11 -9.57 11.28
CA LEU A 97 -10.72 -10.75 10.68
C LEU A 97 -9.69 -11.85 10.40
N ALA A 98 -8.51 -11.50 9.89
CA ALA A 98 -7.43 -12.44 9.64
C ALA A 98 -6.97 -13.13 10.93
N GLN A 99 -6.86 -12.39 12.03
CA GLN A 99 -6.48 -12.94 13.34
C GLN A 99 -7.56 -13.85 13.93
N GLU A 100 -8.84 -13.55 13.71
CA GLU A 100 -9.96 -14.40 14.13
C GLU A 100 -10.08 -15.68 13.28
N THR A 101 -9.76 -15.58 11.99
CA THR A 101 -9.99 -16.66 11.02
C THR A 101 -8.81 -17.62 10.91
N PHE A 102 -7.58 -17.10 10.88
CA PHE A 102 -6.38 -17.92 10.67
C PHE A 102 -5.77 -18.37 11.99
N GLN A 103 -5.31 -19.63 12.01
CA GLN A 103 -4.44 -20.09 13.09
C GLN A 103 -3.09 -19.38 13.04
N PRO A 104 -2.40 -19.19 14.18
CA PRO A 104 -1.09 -18.53 14.22
C PRO A 104 -0.05 -19.13 13.25
N LYS A 105 -0.05 -20.46 13.06
CA LYS A 105 0.83 -21.12 12.10
C LYS A 105 0.52 -20.77 10.65
N SER A 106 -0.74 -20.53 10.30
CA SER A 106 -1.13 -20.10 8.96
C SER A 106 -0.66 -18.67 8.70
N LEU A 107 -0.83 -17.78 9.69
CA LEU A 107 -0.31 -16.41 9.62
C LEU A 107 1.22 -16.39 9.47
N GLN A 108 1.94 -17.25 10.20
CA GLN A 108 3.39 -17.38 10.07
C GLN A 108 3.79 -17.81 8.65
N LYS A 109 3.11 -18.81 8.07
CA LYS A 109 3.38 -19.25 6.69
C LYS A 109 3.12 -18.16 5.65
N LEU A 110 2.10 -17.33 5.84
CA LEU A 110 1.85 -16.18 4.97
C LEU A 110 3.00 -15.17 5.04
N GLY A 111 3.52 -14.91 6.25
CA GLY A 111 4.70 -14.05 6.45
C GLY A 111 5.97 -14.63 5.83
N GLU A 112 6.21 -15.94 5.96
CA GLU A 112 7.33 -16.63 5.33
C GLU A 112 7.25 -16.54 3.79
N ALA A 113 6.07 -16.81 3.21
CA ALA A 113 5.84 -16.69 1.77
C ALA A 113 6.05 -15.26 1.25
N TRP A 114 5.70 -14.25 2.06
CA TRP A 114 5.98 -12.85 1.74
C TRP A 114 7.49 -12.55 1.72
N MET A 115 8.23 -12.99 2.75
CA MET A 115 9.67 -12.78 2.85
C MET A 115 10.43 -13.48 1.74
N GLU A 116 10.07 -14.71 1.37
CA GLU A 116 10.70 -15.45 0.27
C GLU A 116 10.61 -14.69 -1.05
N ARG A 117 9.46 -14.09 -1.37
CA ARG A 117 9.27 -13.26 -2.58
C ARG A 117 10.17 -12.01 -2.60
N HIS A 118 10.54 -11.50 -1.43
CA HIS A 118 11.35 -10.27 -1.30
C HIS A 118 12.83 -10.54 -1.04
N ALA A 119 13.21 -11.77 -0.65
CA ALA A 119 14.59 -12.19 -0.53
C ALA A 119 15.29 -12.20 -1.90
N ASP A 120 14.57 -12.57 -2.97
CA ASP A 120 15.08 -12.56 -4.34
C ASP A 120 15.27 -11.14 -4.91
N ALA A 121 14.52 -10.14 -4.39
CA ALA A 121 14.65 -8.74 -4.80
C ALA A 121 15.83 -8.00 -4.12
N GLN A 122 16.42 -8.59 -3.07
CA GLN A 122 17.56 -8.04 -2.31
C GLN A 122 18.89 -8.71 -2.65
N ALA A 123 18.92 -9.69 -3.55
CA ALA A 123 20.18 -10.25 -4.04
C ALA A 123 20.95 -9.14 -4.80
N PRO A 124 22.17 -8.76 -4.39
CA PRO A 124 22.97 -7.86 -5.19
C PRO A 124 23.18 -8.49 -6.57
N ALA A 125 22.96 -7.72 -7.63
CA ALA A 125 23.37 -8.12 -8.96
C ALA A 125 24.86 -8.50 -8.87
N ALA A 126 25.16 -9.78 -9.09
CA ALA A 126 26.52 -10.27 -9.08
C ALA A 126 27.33 -9.43 -10.09
N ALA A 127 28.32 -8.70 -9.57
CA ALA A 127 29.27 -7.92 -10.35
C ALA A 127 30.31 -8.82 -11.02
#